data_AF-G7EC63-F1
#
_entry.id   AF-G7EC63-F1
#
_cell.length_a   1.000
_cell.length_b   1.000
_cell.length_c   1.000
_cell.angle_alpha   90.00
_cell.angle_beta   90.00
_cell.angle_gamma   90.00
#
_symmetry.space_group_name_H-M   'P 1'
#
loop_
_entity.id
_entity.type
_entity.pdbx_description
1 polymer ?
#
loop_
_entity_poly.entity_id
_entity_poly.type
_entity_poly.pdbx_seq_one_letter_code
_entity_poly.pdbx_strand_id
1 'polypeptide(L)'
;MISYAVNLFLFSAGRLTINKAVVLGTGADYADPLPQALVLTAIVIGFAMTAFVVILAIRGRADLGSDHVDGHLVKNSAESKEQK
;
A
#
# COMPACT_ATOMS: atom_id res chain seq x y z
N MET A 1 2.07 -2.37 6.55
CA MET A 1 2.80 -1.75 7.68
C MET A 1 3.87 -0.77 7.22
N ILE A 2 4.73 -1.09 6.24
CA ILE A 2 5.76 -0.15 5.74
C ILE A 2 5.17 1.16 5.19
N SER A 3 4.06 1.12 4.44
CA SER A 3 3.42 2.34 3.91
C SER A 3 3.02 3.35 5.01
N TYR A 4 2.49 2.87 6.13
CA TYR A 4 2.17 3.74 7.27
C TYR A 4 3.43 4.34 7.92
N ALA A 5 4.51 3.56 8.03
CA ALA A 5 5.79 4.06 8.55
C ALA A 5 6.40 5.15 7.65
N VAL A 6 6.28 5.01 6.32
CA VAL A 6 6.72 6.02 5.35
C VAL A 6 5.89 7.30 5.48
N ASN A 7 4.57 7.19 5.65
CA ASN A 7 3.70 8.36 5.84
C ASN A 7 4.06 9.14 7.12
N LEU A 8 4.33 8.43 8.22
CA LEU A 8 4.78 9.07 9.46
C LEU A 8 6.17 9.70 9.33
N PHE A 9 7.09 9.04 8.62
CA PHE A 9 8.42 9.58 8.35
C PHE A 9 8.35 10.89 7.56
N LEU A 10 7.59 10.93 6.46
CA LEU A 10 7.38 12.12 5.64
C LEU A 10 6.74 13.27 6.44
N PHE A 11 5.76 12.95 7.30
CA PHE A 11 5.16 13.93 8.20
C PHE A 11 6.16 14.51 9.20
N SER A 12 7.02 13.67 9.79
CA SER A 12 8.03 14.08 10.77
C SER A 12 9.19 14.90 10.19
N ALA A 13 9.51 14.70 8.91
CA ALA A 13 10.58 15.43 8.21
C ALA A 13 10.25 16.92 7.98
N GLY A 14 8.97 17.29 8.05
CA GLY A 14 8.44 18.60 7.68
C GLY A 14 8.54 19.73 8.71
N ARG A 15 9.33 19.56 9.78
CA ARG A 15 9.22 20.32 11.05
C ARG A 15 7.83 20.22 11.68
N LEU A 16 7.75 19.44 12.76
CA LEU A 16 6.52 19.28 13.53
C LEU A 16 6.16 20.60 14.24
N THR A 17 5.21 21.35 13.67
CA THR A 17 4.67 22.57 14.31
C THR A 17 3.35 22.23 14.99
N ILE A 18 3.26 22.52 16.29
CA ILE A 18 2.07 22.23 17.10
C ILE A 18 1.18 23.47 17.12
N ASN A 19 -0.14 23.29 17.00
CA ASN A 19 -1.15 24.38 17.02
C ASN A 19 -1.09 25.38 15.86
N LYS A 20 -0.51 25.01 14.71
CA LYS A 20 -0.54 25.85 13.51
C LYS A 20 -1.61 25.36 12.52
N ALA A 21 -2.38 26.29 11.99
CA ALA A 21 -3.44 26.02 11.04
C ALA A 21 -2.86 25.69 9.66
N VAL A 22 -3.44 24.70 9.00
CA VAL A 22 -3.11 24.27 7.63
C VAL A 22 -3.93 25.02 6.60
N VAL A 23 -5.15 25.36 6.99
CA VAL A 23 -6.15 25.99 6.13
C VAL A 23 -6.13 27.50 6.40
N LEU A 24 -6.04 28.28 5.34
CA LEU A 24 -6.10 29.75 5.40
C LEU A 24 -7.40 30.18 6.12
N GLY A 25 -7.28 31.02 7.15
CA GLY A 25 -8.42 31.62 7.86
C GLY A 25 -8.80 31.01 9.21
N THR A 26 -8.11 29.97 9.70
CA THR A 26 -8.45 29.30 10.98
C THR A 26 -7.44 29.52 12.12
N GLY A 27 -6.35 30.26 11.91
CA GLY A 27 -5.35 30.53 12.96
C GLY A 27 -4.40 31.70 12.66
N ALA A 28 -3.75 32.22 13.71
CA ALA A 28 -2.75 33.29 13.62
C ALA A 28 -1.38 32.81 13.09
N ASP A 29 -1.17 31.49 13.10
CA ASP A 29 0.10 30.84 12.78
C ASP A 29 -0.15 29.67 11.82
N TYR A 30 0.54 29.65 10.68
CA TYR A 30 0.38 28.65 9.63
C TYR A 30 1.45 27.55 9.67
N ALA A 31 1.01 26.31 9.49
CA ALA A 31 1.90 25.14 9.37
C ALA A 31 2.47 25.07 7.94
N ASP A 32 3.64 24.43 7.78
CA ASP A 32 4.19 24.21 6.43
C ASP A 32 3.23 23.31 5.61
N PRO A 33 2.71 23.78 4.46
CA PRO A 33 1.80 23.00 3.63
C PRO A 33 2.52 21.93 2.80
N LEU A 34 3.85 22.02 2.61
CA LEU A 34 4.61 21.11 1.74
C LEU A 34 4.60 19.66 2.26
N PRO A 35 4.91 19.36 3.53
CA PRO A 35 4.89 17.99 4.05
C PRO A 35 3.50 17.35 3.97
N GLN A 36 2.44 18.14 4.06
CA GLN A 36 1.07 17.65 4.06
C GLN A 36 0.59 17.28 2.66
N ALA A 37 0.93 18.10 1.66
CA ALA A 37 0.72 17.76 0.27
C ALA A 37 1.48 16.47 -0.11
N LEU A 38 2.71 16.30 0.39
CA LEU A 38 3.50 15.08 0.19
C LEU A 38 2.88 13.85 0.85
N VAL A 39 2.35 13.98 2.07
CA VAL A 39 1.66 12.87 2.76
C VAL A 39 0.37 12.49 2.03
N LEU A 40 -0.44 13.45 1.59
CA LEU A 40 -1.65 13.15 0.81
C LEU A 40 -1.31 12.42 -0.49
N THR A 41 -0.24 12.85 -1.17
CA THR A 41 0.26 12.20 -2.39
C THR A 41 0.71 10.76 -2.11
N ALA A 42 1.47 10.54 -1.03
CA ALA A 42 1.94 9.22 -0.62
C ALA A 42 0.78 8.27 -0.27
N ILE A 43 -0.27 8.78 0.38
CA ILE A 43 -1.48 8.01 0.71
C ILE A 43 -2.19 7.54 -0.56
N VAL A 44 -2.42 8.43 -1.52
CA VAL A 44 -3.13 8.08 -2.76
C VAL A 44 -2.33 7.09 -3.62
N ILE A 45 -1.02 7.26 -3.74
CA ILE A 45 -0.15 6.31 -4.44
C ILE A 45 -0.17 4.94 -3.74
N GLY A 46 -0.04 4.92 -2.41
CA GLY A 46 -0.07 3.69 -1.63
C GLY A 46 -1.39 2.93 -1.78
N PHE A 47 -2.51 3.65 -1.78
CA PHE A 47 -3.83 3.08 -2.02
C PHE A 47 -3.96 2.50 -3.43
N ALA A 48 -3.56 3.25 -4.46
CA ALA A 48 -3.61 2.79 -5.85
C ALA A 48 -2.77 1.54 -6.08
N MET A 49 -1.55 1.50 -5.54
CA MET A 49 -0.67 0.33 -5.63
C MET A 49 -1.23 -0.88 -4.90
N THR A 50 -1.84 -0.69 -3.72
CA THR A 50 -2.48 -1.79 -2.98
C THR A 50 -3.66 -2.35 -3.76
N ALA A 51 -4.52 -1.49 -4.30
CA ALA A 51 -5.63 -1.92 -5.15
C ALA A 51 -5.13 -2.70 -6.37
N PHE A 52 -4.12 -2.19 -7.06
CA PHE A 52 -3.52 -2.86 -8.21
C PHE A 52 -3.01 -4.27 -7.86
N VAL A 53 -2.24 -4.42 -6.77
CA VAL A 53 -1.74 -5.72 -6.31
C VAL A 53 -2.88 -6.67 -5.94
N VAL A 54 -3.95 -6.18 -5.30
CA VAL A 54 -5.14 -6.99 -4.97
C VAL A 54 -5.83 -7.51 -6.23
N ILE A 55 -6.03 -6.67 -7.25
CA ILE A 55 -6.60 -7.11 -8.53
C ILE A 55 -5.70 -8.16 -9.18
N LEU A 56 -4.38 -7.97 -9.18
CA LEU A 56 -3.44 -8.93 -9.73
C LEU A 56 -3.48 -10.26 -8.98
N ALA A 57 -3.55 -10.26 -7.65
CA ALA A 57 -3.64 -11.49 -6.84
C ALA A 57 -4.94 -12.27 -7.14
N ILE A 58 -6.07 -11.57 -7.26
CA ILE A 58 -7.36 -12.20 -7.61
C ILE A 58 -7.28 -12.84 -9.00
N ARG A 59 -6.75 -12.12 -10.00
CA ARG A 59 -6.60 -12.66 -11.35
C ARG A 59 -5.60 -13.81 -11.41
N GLY A 60 -4.45 -13.66 -10.77
CA GLY A 60 -3.44 -14.72 -10.68
C GLY A 60 -4.00 -16.00 -10.07
N ARG A 61 -4.76 -15.91 -8.98
CA ARG A 61 -5.43 -17.07 -8.38
C ARG A 61 -6.55 -17.64 -9.25
N ALA A 62 -7.26 -16.82 -10.02
CA ALA A 62 -8.26 -17.30 -10.96
C ALA A 62 -7.63 -18.06 -12.14
N ASP A 63 -6.49 -17.58 -12.64
CA ASP A 63 -5.81 -18.16 -13.80
C ASP A 63 -4.96 -19.41 -13.43
N LEU A 64 -4.29 -19.39 -12.27
CA LEU A 64 -3.38 -20.44 -11.83
C LEU A 64 -4.03 -21.46 -10.89
N GLY A 65 -5.18 -21.13 -10.29
CA GLY A 65 -5.83 -21.96 -9.27
C GLY A 65 -5.06 -22.07 -7.95
N SER A 66 -3.88 -21.46 -7.84
CA SER A 66 -3.00 -21.45 -6.67
C SER A 66 -2.45 -20.05 -6.44
N ASP A 67 -2.24 -19.71 -5.17
CA ASP A 67 -1.59 -18.47 -4.72
C ASP A 67 -0.13 -18.71 -4.30
N HIS A 68 0.41 -19.91 -4.56
CA HIS A 68 1.81 -20.20 -4.31
C HIS A 68 2.71 -19.43 -5.28
N VAL A 69 3.72 -18.79 -4.71
CA VAL A 69 4.73 -18.00 -5.44
C VAL A 69 5.90 -18.85 -5.95
N ASP A 70 5.89 -20.16 -5.71
CA ASP A 70 6.95 -21.10 -6.10
C ASP A 70 6.85 -21.59 -7.55
N GLY A 71 5.78 -21.22 -8.27
CA GLY A 71 5.57 -21.56 -9.67
C GLY A 71 5.14 -23.02 -9.91
N HIS A 72 4.82 -23.77 -8.86
CA HIS A 72 4.32 -25.13 -9.01
C HIS A 72 2.82 -25.13 -9.33
N LEU A 73 2.45 -25.71 -10.48
CA LEU A 73 1.05 -25.98 -10.81
C LEU A 73 0.49 -27.05 -9.88
N VAL A 74 -0.76 -26.89 -9.45
CA VAL A 74 -1.45 -27.88 -8.62
C VAL A 74 -1.54 -29.20 -9.40
N LYS A 75 -0.71 -30.18 -9.05
CA LYS A 75 -0.74 -31.50 -9.67
C LYS A 75 -2.01 -32.21 -9.23
N ASN A 76 -2.89 -32.52 -10.18
CA ASN A 76 -4.12 -33.24 -9.92
C ASN A 76 -3.76 -34.61 -9.32
N SER A 77 -4.19 -34.90 -8.10
CA SER A 77 -3.76 -36.06 -7.29
C SER A 77 -4.20 -37.43 -7.86
N ALA A 78 -4.77 -37.44 -9.07
CA ALA A 78 -5.17 -38.64 -9.79
C ALA A 78 -3.97 -39.37 -10.45
N GLU A 79 -2.91 -38.66 -10.87
CA GLU A 79 -1.77 -39.28 -11.56
C GLU A 79 -0.79 -40.01 -10.63
N SER A 80 -0.82 -39.72 -9.32
CA SER A 80 0.10 -40.37 -8.35
C SER A 80 -0.31 -41.79 -7.97
N LYS A 81 -1.50 -42.27 -8.39
CA LYS A 81 -1.99 -43.61 -8.07
C LYS A 81 -1.68 -44.67 -9.12
N GLU A 82 -1.17 -44.30 -10.30
CA GLU A 82 -0.88 -45.24 -11.40
C GLU A 82 0.61 -45.67 -11.46
N GLN A 83 1.45 -45.10 -10.59
CA GLN A 83 2.89 -45.38 -10.54
C GLN A 83 3.34 -46.15 -9.27
N LYS A 84 2.42 -46.75 -8.50
CA LYS A 84 2.77 -47.58 -7.34
C LYS A 84 2.34 -49.03 -7.53
#